data_AF-A0A1X1JXY4-F1
#
_entry.id   AF-A0A1X1JXY4-F1
#
_cell.length_a   1.000
_cell.length_b   1.000
_cell.length_c   1.000
_cell.angle_alpha   90.00
_cell.angle_beta   90.00
_cell.angle_gamma   90.00
#
_symmetry.space_group_name_H-M   'P 1'
#
loop_
_entity.id
_entity.type
_entity.pdbx_description
1 polymer ?
#
loop_
_entity_poly.entity_id
_entity_poly.type
_entity_poly.pdbx_seq_one_letter_code
_entity_poly.pdbx_strand_id
1 'polypeptide(L)'
;MIINHEEFWIAIIFLSALFFLLWNINRSKDDYIKDLSKALLGSLFSLAIVFGGYNSFRSETGMFHKLVSGEVIVGIAVAFPILLTWYRKDKKEKKEENETKKKQYIYQVYTELKSDYLKLKEDFHKKEMNQILTLVSLEQIIDRIELFERISGSEVDKQNESFEPIDFLSLFVSIQEKLKNLRPEFEISKDPNSLYYSWRILNNKIIHKIKSTAPHYMNFEDVCAIDFNKNSDLLGKYARASSFYGCEFKANDLMQFITVNDGLYIFKDVFLDRKLTSEEISQIKDDIELKSYFYIDEFGSIHKYQTDQEISKEKTVMSTEQKISKDNQKDLNSAINRKQKNQTQKILADIGGEDEEEYRRPFIYERRDLSDYGPINRFIEYGKALNVSINEENSGVKQQILNILKGVYKTSLNNMSKDNSFISISKNFIPEMKDSDKEKFEWHSWNVLTEKKINDHSISFFIFAIKITEMKFECIVITRKELNELLKLKNKTIDNRYFFYFARLK
;
A
#
# COMPACT_ATOMS: atom_id res chain seq x y z
N MET A 1 49.66 10.29 62.29
CA MET A 1 48.37 10.98 62.14
C MET A 1 47.33 10.16 62.87
N ILE A 2 46.99 10.54 64.10
CA ILE A 2 45.96 9.85 64.90
C ILE A 2 44.63 10.34 64.32
N ILE A 3 43.92 9.48 63.58
CA ILE A 3 42.53 9.76 63.21
C ILE A 3 41.77 9.85 64.53
N ASN A 4 41.10 10.98 64.80
CA ASN A 4 40.26 11.10 65.98
C ASN A 4 39.20 9.99 65.94
N HIS A 5 38.95 9.35 67.08
CA HIS A 5 38.06 8.19 67.17
C HIS A 5 36.69 8.44 66.50
N GLU A 6 36.17 9.67 66.58
CA GLU A 6 34.92 10.09 65.93
C GLU A 6 34.99 10.15 64.40
N GLU A 7 36.08 10.68 63.82
CA GLU A 7 36.28 10.74 62.37
C GLU A 7 36.41 9.34 61.76
N PHE A 8 36.99 8.40 62.51
CA PHE A 8 37.08 7.00 62.14
C PHE A 8 35.70 6.33 62.04
N TRP A 9 34.82 6.55 63.01
CA TRP A 9 33.46 6.00 62.98
C TRP A 9 32.61 6.59 61.87
N ILE A 10 32.73 7.90 61.61
CA ILE A 10 32.03 8.55 60.48
C ILE A 10 32.48 7.95 59.15
N ALA A 11 33.78 7.73 58.95
CA ALA A 11 34.31 7.11 57.74
C ALA A 11 33.78 5.68 57.53
N ILE A 12 33.68 4.87 58.60
CA ILE A 12 33.10 3.52 58.54
C ILE A 12 31.63 3.55 58.13
N ILE A 13 30.84 4.46 58.70
CA ILE A 13 29.42 4.61 58.36
C ILE A 13 29.25 4.99 56.89
N PHE A 14 30.06 5.94 56.39
CA PHE A 14 30.05 6.34 54.98
C PHE A 14 30.41 5.19 54.04
N LEU A 15 31.49 4.45 54.34
CA LEU A 15 31.92 3.32 53.53
C LEU A 15 30.90 2.17 53.53
N SER A 16 30.28 1.90 54.69
CA SER A 16 29.23 0.88 54.82
C SER A 16 27.98 1.26 54.04
N ALA A 17 27.53 2.51 54.13
CA ALA A 17 26.41 3.03 53.36
C ALA A 17 26.70 3.01 51.85
N LEU A 18 27.90 3.41 51.44
CA LEU A 18 28.33 3.39 50.04
C LEU A 18 28.31 1.96 49.48
N PHE A 19 28.88 1.01 50.21
CA PHE A 19 28.91 -0.40 49.81
C PHE A 19 27.50 -0.97 49.68
N PHE A 20 26.62 -0.71 50.65
CA PHE A 20 25.23 -1.16 50.63
C PHE A 20 24.44 -0.58 49.44
N LEU A 21 24.62 0.71 49.15
CA LEU A 21 23.96 1.35 48.02
C LEU A 21 24.45 0.80 46.67
N LEU A 22 25.77 0.65 46.49
CA LEU A 22 26.34 0.06 45.27
C LEU A 22 25.91 -1.40 45.08
N TRP A 23 25.84 -2.17 46.17
CA TRP A 23 25.32 -3.54 46.15
C TRP A 23 23.86 -3.58 45.64
N ASN A 24 22.99 -2.71 46.18
CA ASN A 24 21.59 -2.66 45.79
C ASN A 24 21.40 -2.23 44.33
N ILE A 25 22.18 -1.27 43.84
CA ILE A 25 22.16 -0.82 42.44
C ILE A 25 22.48 -2.00 41.49
N ASN A 26 23.49 -2.80 41.83
CA ASN A 26 23.96 -3.88 40.97
C ASN A 26 23.11 -5.15 41.07
N ARG A 27 22.52 -5.45 42.23
CA ARG A 27 21.87 -6.74 42.49
C ARG A 27 20.34 -6.70 42.49
N SER A 28 19.72 -5.55 42.77
CA SER A 28 18.26 -5.48 42.86
C SER A 28 17.60 -5.75 41.50
N LYS A 29 16.54 -6.56 41.48
CA LYS A 29 15.66 -6.74 40.31
C LYS A 29 14.54 -5.70 40.25
N ASP A 30 14.28 -5.01 41.37
CA ASP A 30 13.29 -3.96 41.45
C ASP A 30 13.90 -2.62 41.04
N ASP A 31 13.36 -2.05 39.97
CA ASP A 31 13.75 -0.75 39.43
C ASP A 31 13.54 0.38 40.44
N TYR A 32 12.56 0.30 41.33
CA TYR A 32 12.37 1.28 42.42
C TYR A 32 13.54 1.28 43.39
N ILE A 33 13.93 0.10 43.86
CA ILE A 33 15.06 -0.02 44.79
C ILE A 33 16.36 0.46 44.14
N LYS A 34 16.55 0.18 42.84
CA LYS A 34 17.72 0.68 42.08
C LYS A 34 17.77 2.19 42.00
N ASP A 35 16.69 2.83 41.57
CA ASP A 35 16.69 4.28 41.40
C ASP A 35 16.75 5.02 42.74
N LEU A 36 16.09 4.49 43.77
CA LEU A 36 16.20 5.01 45.14
C LEU A 36 17.63 4.92 45.66
N SER A 37 18.30 3.80 45.41
CA SER A 37 19.70 3.62 45.81
C SER A 37 20.63 4.60 45.08
N LYS A 38 20.39 4.91 43.80
CA LYS A 38 21.13 5.95 43.06
C LYS A 38 20.89 7.35 43.62
N ALA A 39 19.64 7.68 43.99
CA ALA A 39 19.32 8.98 44.59
C ALA A 39 20.00 9.16 45.96
N LEU A 40 19.97 8.12 46.80
CA LEU A 40 20.68 8.09 48.09
C LEU A 40 22.19 8.17 47.91
N LEU A 41 22.75 7.58 46.86
CA LEU A 41 24.18 7.70 46.52
C LEU A 41 24.55 9.16 46.18
N GLY A 42 23.65 9.88 45.50
CA GLY A 42 23.78 11.32 45.25
C GLY A 42 23.84 12.13 46.54
N SER A 43 22.91 11.89 47.47
CA SER A 43 22.94 12.50 48.81
C SER A 43 24.23 12.18 49.56
N LEU A 44 24.68 10.93 49.52
CA LEU A 44 25.91 10.49 50.19
C LEU A 44 27.14 11.19 49.61
N PHE A 45 27.21 11.35 48.29
CA PHE A 45 28.31 12.07 47.63
C PHE A 45 28.32 13.57 47.98
N SER A 46 27.14 14.21 47.98
CA SER A 46 27.02 15.61 48.42
C SER A 46 27.46 15.80 49.87
N LEU A 47 27.09 14.88 50.77
CA LEU A 47 27.54 14.92 52.15
C LEU A 47 29.06 14.69 52.26
N ALA A 48 29.63 13.77 51.47
CA ALA A 48 31.08 13.54 51.45
C ALA A 48 31.86 14.81 51.03
N ILE A 49 31.33 15.59 50.08
CA ILE A 49 31.91 16.89 49.70
C ILE A 49 31.84 17.89 50.85
N VAL A 50 30.69 17.98 51.54
CA VAL A 50 30.49 18.90 52.67
C VAL A 50 31.43 18.57 53.83
N PHE A 51 31.51 17.29 54.24
CA PHE A 51 32.39 16.85 55.31
C PHE A 51 33.88 16.91 54.93
N GLY A 52 34.22 16.59 53.68
CA GLY A 52 35.58 16.73 53.16
C GLY A 52 36.05 18.19 53.18
N GLY A 53 35.21 19.10 52.69
CA GLY A 53 35.48 20.54 52.74
C GLY A 53 35.58 21.09 54.16
N TYR A 54 34.75 20.63 55.09
CA TYR A 54 34.85 21.02 56.49
C TYR A 54 36.18 20.59 57.13
N ASN A 55 36.64 19.37 56.88
CA ASN A 55 37.91 18.88 57.42
C ASN A 55 39.14 19.53 56.78
N SER A 56 39.10 19.84 55.48
CA SER A 56 40.20 20.51 54.78
C SER A 56 40.29 22.00 55.05
N PHE A 57 39.16 22.66 55.38
CA PHE A 57 39.07 24.12 55.54
C PHE A 57 38.41 24.49 56.88
N ARG A 58 38.92 23.95 57.99
CA ARG A 58 38.43 24.26 59.35
C ARG A 58 38.61 25.75 59.66
N SER A 59 37.52 26.51 59.55
CA SER A 59 37.41 27.89 60.00
C SER A 59 36.05 28.06 60.68
N GLU A 60 36.04 28.64 61.88
CA GLU A 60 34.82 28.86 62.68
C GLU A 60 33.84 29.83 62.01
N THR A 61 34.32 30.67 61.10
CA THR A 61 33.49 31.59 60.29
C THR A 61 33.27 31.09 58.85
N GLY A 62 33.83 29.93 58.51
CA GLY A 62 33.82 29.36 57.16
C GLY A 62 32.47 28.82 56.70
N MET A 63 32.24 28.86 55.39
CA MET A 63 31.02 28.34 54.77
C MET A 63 30.76 26.87 55.13
N PHE A 64 31.81 26.03 55.16
CA PHE A 64 31.67 24.61 55.51
C PHE A 64 31.25 24.37 56.96
N HIS A 65 31.59 25.26 57.89
CA HIS A 65 31.10 25.18 59.27
C HIS A 65 29.58 25.39 59.34
N LYS A 66 29.03 26.26 58.49
CA LYS A 66 27.57 26.46 58.38
C LYS A 66 26.89 25.28 57.66
N LEU A 67 27.56 24.68 56.67
CA LEU A 67 27.03 23.54 55.90
C LEU A 67 26.99 22.22 56.70
N VAL A 68 27.80 22.08 57.74
CA VAL A 68 27.79 20.91 58.66
C VAL A 68 26.73 21.07 59.77
N SER A 69 25.89 22.11 59.72
CA SER A 69 24.71 22.19 60.58
C SER A 69 23.79 20.98 60.34
N GLY A 70 23.25 20.42 61.44
CA GLY A 70 22.37 19.24 61.38
C GLY A 70 21.19 19.42 60.44
N GLU A 71 20.62 20.64 60.36
CA GLU A 71 19.51 20.96 59.44
C GLU A 71 19.92 20.83 57.97
N VAL A 72 21.12 21.30 57.61
CA VAL A 72 21.63 21.25 56.23
C VAL A 72 21.95 19.81 55.82
N ILE A 73 22.57 19.04 56.72
CA ILE A 73 22.86 17.62 56.51
C ILE A 73 21.58 16.83 56.28
N VAL A 74 20.56 17.02 57.13
CA VAL A 74 19.25 16.37 56.97
C VAL A 74 18.59 16.83 55.67
N GLY A 75 18.67 18.11 55.33
CA GLY A 75 18.16 18.64 54.06
C GLY A 75 18.78 17.95 52.84
N ILE A 76 20.11 17.79 52.80
CA ILE A 76 20.82 17.10 51.71
C ILE A 76 20.47 15.61 51.66
N ALA A 77 20.34 14.96 52.83
CA ALA A 77 20.01 13.55 52.93
C ALA A 77 18.63 13.21 52.34
N VAL A 78 17.67 14.14 52.43
CA VAL A 78 16.28 13.91 52.01
C VAL A 78 15.96 14.52 50.63
N ALA A 79 16.71 15.53 50.17
CA ALA A 79 16.43 16.23 48.91
C ALA A 79 16.43 15.32 47.67
N PHE A 80 17.45 14.49 47.47
CA PHE A 80 17.55 13.62 46.29
C PHE A 80 16.47 12.52 46.26
N PRO A 81 16.18 11.82 47.37
CA PRO A 81 15.03 10.91 47.44
C PRO A 81 13.69 11.60 47.10
N ILE A 82 13.44 12.81 47.62
CA ILE A 82 12.21 13.56 47.31
C ILE A 82 12.13 13.89 45.82
N LEU A 83 13.20 14.42 45.22
CA LEU A 83 13.22 14.73 43.78
C LEU A 83 12.97 13.49 42.92
N LEU A 84 13.50 12.33 43.31
CA LEU A 84 13.21 11.06 42.64
C LEU A 84 11.72 10.68 42.73
N THR A 85 11.10 10.83 43.91
CA THR A 85 9.67 10.51 44.05
C THR A 85 8.80 11.38 43.17
N TRP A 86 9.11 12.68 43.05
CA TRP A 86 8.41 13.60 42.16
C TRP A 86 8.61 13.24 40.68
N TYR A 87 9.86 12.97 40.27
CA TYR A 87 10.17 12.55 38.91
C TYR A 87 9.42 11.28 38.50
N ARG A 88 9.33 10.29 39.40
CA ARG A 88 8.60 9.04 39.13
C ARG A 88 7.10 9.22 39.08
N LYS A 89 6.53 10.07 39.94
CA LYS A 89 5.11 10.42 39.92
C LYS A 89 4.75 11.05 38.57
N ASP A 90 5.50 12.06 38.14
CA ASP A 90 5.31 12.72 36.84
C ASP A 90 5.47 11.74 35.66
N LYS A 91 6.48 10.85 35.72
CA LYS A 91 6.67 9.81 34.68
C LYS A 91 5.50 8.82 34.61
N LYS A 92 4.94 8.41 35.76
CA LYS A 92 3.82 7.48 35.83
C LYS A 92 2.53 8.14 35.32
N GLU A 93 2.25 9.36 35.75
CA GLU A 93 1.10 10.15 35.29
C GLU A 93 1.15 10.37 33.77
N LYS A 94 2.32 10.75 33.22
CA LYS A 94 2.52 10.87 31.77
C LYS A 94 2.30 9.55 31.01
N LYS A 95 2.70 8.43 31.60
CA LYS A 95 2.51 7.10 30.99
C LYS A 95 1.02 6.74 30.95
N GLU A 96 0.31 6.91 32.06
CA GLU A 96 -1.14 6.65 32.16
C GLU A 96 -1.95 7.58 31.24
N GLU A 97 -1.56 8.85 31.13
CA GLU A 97 -2.17 9.81 30.20
C GLU A 97 -1.97 9.39 28.74
N ASN A 98 -0.76 8.98 28.38
CA ASN A 98 -0.46 8.50 27.02
C ASN A 98 -1.20 7.21 26.68
N GLU A 99 -1.29 6.25 27.62
CA GLU A 99 -2.07 5.02 27.46
C GLU A 99 -3.57 5.33 27.27
N THR A 100 -4.10 6.28 28.04
CA THR A 100 -5.51 6.72 27.93
C THR A 100 -5.78 7.38 26.58
N LYS A 101 -4.92 8.31 26.14
CA LYS A 101 -5.00 8.95 24.82
C LYS A 101 -4.93 7.94 23.69
N LYS A 102 -4.05 6.94 23.79
CA LYS A 102 -3.93 5.85 22.81
C LYS A 102 -5.23 5.03 22.73
N LYS A 103 -5.82 4.64 23.86
CA LYS A 103 -7.10 3.92 23.92
C LYS A 103 -8.25 4.73 23.30
N GLN A 104 -8.33 6.02 23.62
CA GLN A 104 -9.34 6.92 23.03
C GLN A 104 -9.19 7.03 21.51
N TYR A 105 -7.96 7.16 21.01
CA TYR A 105 -7.67 7.18 19.58
C TYR A 105 -8.09 5.87 18.88
N ILE A 106 -7.74 4.71 19.46
CA ILE A 106 -8.15 3.40 18.91
C ILE A 106 -9.68 3.29 18.85
N TYR A 107 -10.37 3.68 19.92
CA TYR A 107 -11.84 3.65 19.94
C TYR A 107 -12.46 4.59 18.90
N GLN A 108 -11.91 5.80 18.73
CA GLN A 108 -12.35 6.73 17.71
C GLN A 108 -12.22 6.13 16.31
N VAL A 109 -11.04 5.60 15.96
CA VAL A 109 -10.78 4.95 14.67
C VAL A 109 -11.74 3.78 14.45
N TYR A 110 -12.00 2.97 15.48
CA TYR A 110 -12.99 1.89 15.44
C TYR A 110 -14.39 2.40 15.09
N THR A 111 -14.87 3.45 15.78
CA THR A 111 -16.21 3.99 15.55
C THR A 111 -16.38 4.61 14.17
N GLU A 112 -15.34 5.29 13.66
CA GLU A 112 -15.32 5.84 12.31
C GLU A 112 -15.38 4.71 11.26
N LEU A 113 -14.54 3.67 11.42
CA LEU A 113 -14.55 2.51 10.53
C LEU A 113 -15.88 1.78 10.51
N LYS A 114 -16.47 1.55 11.68
CA LYS A 114 -17.77 0.88 11.81
C LYS A 114 -18.87 1.72 11.15
N SER A 115 -18.87 3.03 11.35
CA SER A 115 -19.81 3.95 10.71
C SER A 115 -19.70 3.89 9.18
N ASP A 116 -18.48 3.97 8.64
CA ASP A 116 -18.25 3.94 7.20
C ASP A 116 -18.67 2.60 6.58
N TYR A 117 -18.39 1.49 7.27
CA TYR A 117 -18.86 0.17 6.88
C TYR A 117 -20.40 0.07 6.86
N LEU A 118 -21.09 0.60 7.88
CA LEU A 118 -22.55 0.56 7.94
C LEU A 118 -23.19 1.38 6.80
N LYS A 119 -22.66 2.57 6.50
CA LYS A 119 -23.11 3.39 5.37
C LYS A 119 -22.93 2.65 4.04
N LEU A 120 -21.77 2.03 3.84
CA LEU A 120 -21.51 1.24 2.64
C LEU A 120 -22.48 0.04 2.54
N LYS A 121 -22.78 -0.63 3.66
CA LYS A 121 -23.74 -1.73 3.68
C LYS A 121 -25.13 -1.30 3.25
N GLU A 122 -25.57 -0.10 3.62
CA GLU A 122 -26.82 0.48 3.11
C GLU A 122 -26.80 0.67 1.58
N ASP A 123 -25.65 1.04 1.01
CA ASP A 123 -25.51 1.21 -0.44
C ASP A 123 -25.65 -0.12 -1.21
N PHE A 124 -25.24 -1.26 -0.64
CA PHE A 124 -25.44 -2.57 -1.26
C PHE A 124 -26.92 -2.90 -1.49
N HIS A 125 -27.78 -2.47 -0.58
CA HIS A 125 -29.23 -2.68 -0.66
C HIS A 125 -29.94 -1.74 -1.64
N LYS A 126 -29.27 -0.69 -2.14
CA LYS A 126 -29.84 0.21 -3.16
C LYS A 126 -29.94 -0.48 -4.52
N LYS A 127 -31.03 -0.23 -5.24
CA LYS A 127 -31.29 -0.83 -6.56
C LYS A 127 -30.24 -0.41 -7.60
N GLU A 128 -29.91 0.88 -7.65
CA GLU A 128 -28.82 1.42 -8.47
C GLU A 128 -27.65 1.81 -7.57
N MET A 129 -26.49 1.20 -7.79
CA MET A 129 -25.29 1.40 -6.99
C MET A 129 -24.15 1.81 -7.93
N ASN A 130 -23.44 2.88 -7.61
CA ASN A 130 -22.24 3.26 -8.35
C ASN A 130 -21.11 2.27 -8.02
N GLN A 131 -20.92 1.29 -8.91
CA GLN A 131 -19.99 0.18 -8.68
C GLN A 131 -18.55 0.64 -8.46
N ILE A 132 -18.09 1.66 -9.19
CA ILE A 132 -16.74 2.23 -9.04
C ILE A 132 -16.58 2.81 -7.64
N LEU A 133 -17.54 3.63 -7.22
CA LEU A 133 -17.50 4.27 -5.90
C LEU A 133 -17.54 3.25 -4.77
N THR A 134 -18.36 2.19 -4.91
CA THR A 134 -18.46 1.10 -3.94
C THR A 134 -17.15 0.32 -3.84
N LEU A 135 -16.54 -0.04 -4.97
CA LEU A 135 -15.24 -0.72 -5.00
C LEU A 135 -14.16 0.10 -4.30
N VAL A 136 -14.04 1.39 -4.63
CA VAL A 136 -13.08 2.30 -4.00
C VAL A 136 -13.34 2.42 -2.50
N SER A 137 -14.60 2.56 -2.10
CA SER A 137 -14.97 2.68 -0.69
C SER A 137 -14.65 1.40 0.10
N LEU A 138 -14.91 0.23 -0.48
CA LEU A 138 -14.56 -1.06 0.11
C LEU A 138 -13.06 -1.23 0.29
N GLU A 139 -12.28 -0.89 -0.74
CA GLU A 139 -10.83 -1.01 -0.69
C GLU A 139 -10.23 -0.09 0.39
N GLN A 140 -10.68 1.16 0.45
CA GLN A 140 -10.28 2.10 1.51
C GLN A 140 -10.63 1.58 2.91
N ILE A 141 -11.82 0.99 3.07
CA ILE A 141 -12.25 0.40 4.33
C ILE A 141 -11.35 -0.78 4.70
N ILE A 142 -11.05 -1.69 3.77
CA ILE A 142 -10.17 -2.85 4.00
C ILE A 142 -8.76 -2.38 4.39
N ASP A 143 -8.17 -1.41 3.69
CA ASP A 143 -6.84 -0.89 3.99
C ASP A 143 -6.77 -0.22 5.37
N ARG A 144 -7.82 0.53 5.75
CA ARG A 144 -7.91 1.14 7.08
C ARG A 144 -8.08 0.11 8.19
N ILE A 145 -8.69 -1.04 7.92
CA ILE A 145 -8.74 -2.15 8.88
C ILE A 145 -7.35 -2.74 9.10
N GLU A 146 -6.56 -2.94 8.05
CA GLU A 146 -5.18 -3.43 8.23
C GLU A 146 -4.35 -2.47 9.07
N LEU A 147 -4.53 -1.16 8.88
CA LEU A 147 -3.91 -0.14 9.71
C LEU A 147 -4.41 -0.23 11.17
N PHE A 148 -5.72 -0.37 11.36
CA PHE A 148 -6.33 -0.52 12.68
C PHE A 148 -5.83 -1.78 13.41
N GLU A 149 -5.72 -2.92 12.73
CA GLU A 149 -5.17 -4.17 13.25
C GLU A 149 -3.71 -3.99 13.71
N ARG A 150 -2.89 -3.22 12.98
CA ARG A 150 -1.50 -2.91 13.40
C ARG A 150 -1.44 -2.03 14.66
N ILE A 151 -2.33 -1.05 14.78
CA ILE A 151 -2.34 -0.13 15.92
C ILE A 151 -2.92 -0.81 17.18
N SER A 152 -3.95 -1.65 17.01
CA SER A 152 -4.62 -2.38 18.09
C SER A 152 -3.85 -3.62 18.54
N GLY A 153 -3.17 -4.33 17.64
CA GLY A 153 -2.47 -5.60 17.88
C GLY A 153 -1.23 -5.53 18.77
N SER A 154 -0.89 -4.35 19.33
CA SER A 154 0.22 -4.20 20.28
C SER A 154 -0.19 -4.34 21.75
N GLU A 155 -1.48 -4.21 22.10
CA GLU A 155 -1.93 -4.13 23.51
C GLU A 155 -3.32 -4.71 23.78
N VAL A 156 -4.12 -5.05 22.77
CA VAL A 156 -5.46 -5.64 22.97
C VAL A 156 -5.34 -7.15 23.10
N ASP A 157 -4.58 -7.57 24.11
CA ASP A 157 -4.49 -8.96 24.53
C ASP A 157 -4.95 -8.99 25.99
N LYS A 158 -6.20 -9.46 26.19
CA LYS A 158 -6.57 -10.50 27.18
C LYS A 158 -7.90 -10.34 27.89
N GLN A 159 -8.58 -9.20 27.91
CA GLN A 159 -9.85 -9.11 28.63
C GLN A 159 -10.90 -8.27 27.90
N ASN A 160 -11.74 -8.99 27.17
CA ASN A 160 -13.07 -8.62 26.70
C ASN A 160 -13.14 -7.63 25.52
N GLU A 161 -13.90 -8.06 24.51
CA GLU A 161 -14.21 -7.39 23.23
C GLU A 161 -13.08 -7.42 22.17
N SER A 162 -13.13 -8.44 21.31
CA SER A 162 -12.52 -8.34 19.99
C SER A 162 -13.20 -7.19 19.24
N PHE A 163 -12.51 -6.05 19.13
CA PHE A 163 -12.96 -4.94 18.30
C PHE A 163 -12.86 -5.33 16.84
N GLU A 164 -13.84 -6.07 16.33
CA GLU A 164 -14.00 -6.30 14.90
C GLU A 164 -14.90 -5.20 14.34
N PRO A 165 -14.35 -4.22 13.60
CA PRO A 165 -15.14 -3.12 13.05
C PRO A 165 -16.10 -3.59 11.95
N ILE A 166 -15.80 -4.75 11.34
CA ILE A 166 -16.51 -5.30 10.19
C ILE A 166 -16.79 -6.78 10.38
N ASP A 167 -18.01 -7.17 10.08
CA ASP A 167 -18.38 -8.55 9.84
C ASP A 167 -18.05 -8.92 8.39
N PHE A 168 -16.83 -9.43 8.18
CA PHE A 168 -16.35 -9.82 6.84
C PHE A 168 -17.21 -10.92 6.22
N LEU A 169 -17.83 -11.76 7.04
CA LEU A 169 -18.72 -12.80 6.56
C LEU A 169 -20.00 -12.19 5.99
N SER A 170 -20.68 -11.33 6.76
CA SER A 170 -21.86 -10.62 6.27
C SER A 170 -21.55 -9.81 5.01
N LEU A 171 -20.37 -9.18 4.94
CA LEU A 171 -19.96 -8.42 3.77
C LEU A 171 -19.77 -9.31 2.54
N PHE A 172 -19.11 -10.46 2.69
CA PHE A 172 -18.93 -11.43 1.62
C PHE A 172 -20.26 -11.90 1.04
N VAL A 173 -21.24 -12.21 1.90
CA VAL A 173 -22.59 -12.60 1.48
C VAL A 173 -23.25 -11.48 0.67
N SER A 174 -23.20 -10.23 1.15
CA SER A 174 -23.77 -9.09 0.42
C SER A 174 -23.13 -8.87 -0.95
N ILE A 175 -21.82 -9.11 -1.09
CA ILE A 175 -21.12 -9.03 -2.37
C ILE A 175 -21.59 -10.13 -3.33
N GLN A 176 -21.72 -11.38 -2.86
CA GLN A 176 -22.20 -12.49 -3.70
C GLN A 176 -23.61 -12.23 -4.22
N GLU A 177 -24.53 -11.78 -3.35
CA GLU A 177 -25.90 -11.40 -3.74
C GLU A 177 -25.91 -10.26 -4.74
N LYS A 178 -25.04 -9.25 -4.56
CA LYS A 178 -25.00 -8.10 -5.46
C LYS A 178 -24.47 -8.48 -6.84
N LEU A 179 -23.39 -9.25 -6.92
CA LEU A 179 -22.82 -9.72 -8.18
C LEU A 179 -23.79 -10.65 -8.93
N LYS A 180 -24.58 -11.45 -8.22
CA LYS A 180 -25.68 -12.24 -8.80
C LYS A 180 -26.71 -11.36 -9.52
N ASN A 181 -27.11 -10.24 -8.90
CA ASN A 181 -28.09 -9.33 -9.49
C ASN A 181 -27.54 -8.53 -10.69
N LEU A 182 -26.24 -8.25 -10.69
CA LEU A 182 -25.57 -7.45 -11.71
C LEU A 182 -25.07 -8.25 -12.93
N ARG A 183 -25.24 -9.58 -12.95
CA ARG A 183 -24.74 -10.46 -14.04
C ARG A 183 -25.07 -9.98 -15.47
N PRO A 184 -26.26 -9.45 -15.79
CA PRO A 184 -26.57 -9.03 -17.16
C PRO A 184 -25.78 -7.80 -17.61
N GLU A 185 -25.24 -7.02 -16.66
CA GLU A 185 -24.61 -5.72 -16.91
C GLU A 185 -23.09 -5.79 -16.97
N PHE A 186 -22.49 -6.94 -16.65
CA PHE A 186 -21.04 -7.11 -16.66
C PHE A 186 -20.53 -7.68 -17.98
N GLU A 187 -19.66 -6.93 -18.65
CA GLU A 187 -18.73 -7.52 -19.59
C GLU A 187 -17.63 -8.23 -18.80
N ILE A 188 -17.71 -9.57 -18.73
CA ILE A 188 -16.64 -10.36 -18.12
C ILE A 188 -15.43 -10.31 -19.04
N SER A 189 -14.34 -9.76 -18.49
CA SER A 189 -13.05 -9.65 -19.13
C SER A 189 -11.94 -9.99 -18.13
N LYS A 190 -10.81 -10.49 -18.62
CA LYS A 190 -9.57 -10.60 -17.82
C LYS A 190 -8.78 -9.28 -17.83
N ASP A 191 -9.27 -8.24 -18.49
CA ASP A 191 -8.70 -6.89 -18.44
C ASP A 191 -8.58 -6.47 -16.96
N PRO A 192 -7.36 -6.17 -16.48
CA PRO A 192 -7.13 -5.65 -15.14
C PRO A 192 -7.97 -4.41 -14.81
N ASN A 193 -8.39 -3.64 -15.82
CA ASN A 193 -9.23 -2.45 -15.67
C ASN A 193 -10.74 -2.77 -15.66
N SER A 194 -11.13 -4.02 -15.87
CA SER A 194 -12.55 -4.40 -15.82
C SER A 194 -13.07 -4.36 -14.39
N LEU A 195 -14.29 -3.83 -14.21
CA LEU A 195 -14.95 -3.78 -12.92
C LEU A 195 -15.09 -5.17 -12.30
N TYR A 196 -15.34 -6.18 -13.14
CA TYR A 196 -15.48 -7.55 -12.70
C TYR A 196 -14.17 -8.12 -12.15
N TYR A 197 -13.04 -7.83 -12.78
CA TYR A 197 -11.72 -8.22 -12.26
C TYR A 197 -11.46 -7.58 -10.89
N SER A 198 -11.73 -6.28 -10.73
CA SER A 198 -11.60 -5.58 -9.45
C SER A 198 -12.48 -6.18 -8.36
N TRP A 199 -13.74 -6.51 -8.68
CA TRP A 199 -14.62 -7.24 -7.77
C TRP A 199 -14.04 -8.59 -7.38
N ARG A 200 -13.49 -9.37 -8.33
CA ARG A 200 -12.85 -10.65 -8.00
C ARG A 200 -11.68 -10.45 -7.05
N ILE A 201 -10.77 -9.51 -7.31
CA ILE A 201 -9.63 -9.24 -6.43
C ILE A 201 -10.08 -8.87 -5.02
N LEU A 202 -11.02 -7.95 -4.89
CA LEU A 202 -11.52 -7.47 -3.61
C LEU A 202 -12.27 -8.55 -2.83
N ASN A 203 -13.09 -9.34 -3.53
CA ASN A 203 -13.82 -10.46 -2.94
C ASN A 203 -12.86 -11.50 -2.35
N ASN A 204 -11.74 -11.80 -3.03
CA ASN A 204 -10.71 -12.69 -2.48
C ASN A 204 -9.96 -12.08 -1.28
N LYS A 205 -9.67 -10.78 -1.28
CA LYS A 205 -9.11 -10.09 -0.09
C LYS A 205 -10.02 -10.28 1.13
N ILE A 206 -11.34 -10.16 0.94
CA ILE A 206 -12.34 -10.35 2.01
C ILE A 206 -12.38 -11.80 2.49
N ILE A 207 -12.41 -12.78 1.58
CA ILE A 207 -12.42 -14.21 1.95
C ILE A 207 -11.25 -14.54 2.88
N HIS A 208 -10.04 -14.03 2.59
CA HIS A 208 -8.86 -14.25 3.44
C HIS A 208 -8.96 -13.65 4.84
N LYS A 209 -9.84 -12.67 5.07
CA LYS A 209 -10.09 -12.04 6.38
C LYS A 209 -11.19 -12.75 7.18
N ILE A 210 -11.96 -13.66 6.58
CA ILE A 210 -13.00 -14.42 7.28
C ILE A 210 -12.35 -15.44 8.21
N LYS A 211 -12.41 -15.18 9.52
CA LYS A 211 -11.84 -16.05 10.57
C LYS A 211 -12.67 -17.31 10.84
N SER A 212 -13.88 -17.39 10.28
CA SER A 212 -14.83 -18.48 10.58
C SER A 212 -14.37 -19.81 10.00
N THR A 213 -14.36 -20.84 10.84
CA THR A 213 -14.19 -22.24 10.47
C THR A 213 -15.51 -22.90 10.03
N ALA A 214 -16.64 -22.18 10.04
CA ALA A 214 -17.95 -22.75 9.81
C ALA A 214 -18.26 -22.94 8.29
N PRO A 215 -18.72 -24.11 7.84
CA PRO A 215 -18.98 -24.38 6.42
C PRO A 215 -20.31 -23.81 5.87
N HIS A 216 -21.21 -23.31 6.72
CA HIS A 216 -22.60 -23.05 6.32
C HIS A 216 -22.82 -21.84 5.40
N TYR A 217 -21.91 -20.87 5.39
CA TYR A 217 -22.01 -19.69 4.53
C TYR A 217 -21.44 -19.89 3.12
N MET A 218 -20.97 -21.09 2.79
CA MET A 218 -20.47 -21.43 1.44
C MET A 218 -21.53 -22.13 0.58
N ASN A 219 -22.78 -22.24 1.06
CA ASN A 219 -23.91 -22.82 0.32
C ASN A 219 -24.57 -21.80 -0.62
N PHE A 220 -23.78 -21.06 -1.40
CA PHE A 220 -24.34 -20.25 -2.46
C PHE A 220 -24.75 -21.16 -3.62
N GLU A 221 -26.02 -21.05 -4.04
CA GLU A 221 -26.48 -21.67 -5.27
C GLU A 221 -25.68 -21.16 -6.47
N ASP A 222 -25.35 -19.86 -6.48
CA ASP A 222 -24.51 -19.28 -7.50
C ASP A 222 -23.27 -18.60 -6.91
N VAL A 223 -22.11 -18.97 -7.41
CA VAL A 223 -20.82 -18.46 -6.96
C VAL A 223 -20.28 -17.47 -7.99
N CYS A 224 -19.92 -16.27 -7.54
CA CYS A 224 -19.51 -15.18 -8.43
C CYS A 224 -18.14 -14.62 -8.03
N ALA A 225 -17.27 -14.38 -9.02
CA ALA A 225 -16.03 -13.62 -8.87
C ALA A 225 -15.13 -14.11 -7.72
N ILE A 226 -14.89 -15.43 -7.65
CA ILE A 226 -13.92 -16.04 -6.71
C ILE A 226 -12.70 -16.53 -7.51
N ASP A 227 -11.51 -16.35 -6.95
CA ASP A 227 -10.26 -16.85 -7.51
C ASP A 227 -9.85 -18.11 -6.72
N PHE A 228 -10.22 -19.27 -7.26
CA PHE A 228 -9.91 -20.56 -6.66
C PHE A 228 -8.44 -20.94 -6.87
N ASN A 229 -7.67 -20.25 -7.73
CA ASN A 229 -6.23 -20.52 -7.88
C ASN A 229 -5.46 -20.15 -6.62
N LYS A 230 -5.89 -19.07 -5.96
CA LYS A 230 -5.32 -18.60 -4.69
C LYS A 230 -5.90 -19.32 -3.48
N ASN A 231 -6.98 -20.07 -3.66
CA ASN A 231 -7.78 -20.69 -2.62
C ASN A 231 -8.29 -22.08 -3.05
N SER A 232 -7.38 -22.98 -3.48
CA SER A 232 -7.76 -24.29 -4.05
C SER A 232 -8.61 -25.13 -3.10
N ASP A 233 -8.29 -25.09 -1.79
CA ASP A 233 -9.00 -25.80 -0.73
C ASP A 233 -10.45 -25.28 -0.52
N LEU A 234 -10.76 -24.10 -1.07
CA LEU A 234 -12.08 -23.51 -1.00
C LEU A 234 -13.03 -24.15 -2.02
N LEU A 235 -12.53 -24.60 -3.19
CA LEU A 235 -13.36 -25.12 -4.27
C LEU A 235 -14.20 -26.33 -3.83
N GLY A 236 -13.58 -27.27 -3.10
CA GLY A 236 -14.29 -28.44 -2.56
C GLY A 236 -15.44 -28.09 -1.61
N LYS A 237 -15.44 -26.89 -1.02
CA LYS A 237 -16.52 -26.43 -0.14
C LYS A 237 -17.76 -25.95 -0.90
N TYR A 238 -17.66 -25.75 -2.21
CA TYR A 238 -18.75 -25.35 -3.10
C TYR A 238 -19.36 -26.52 -3.88
N ALA A 239 -19.21 -27.76 -3.41
CA ALA A 239 -19.80 -28.95 -4.04
C ALA A 239 -21.33 -28.86 -4.22
N ARG A 240 -22.01 -28.04 -3.39
CA ARG A 240 -23.46 -27.80 -3.45
C ARG A 240 -23.89 -26.61 -4.33
N ALA A 241 -22.94 -25.88 -4.90
CA ALA A 241 -23.27 -24.79 -5.82
C ALA A 241 -23.85 -25.36 -7.12
N SER A 242 -24.73 -24.60 -7.75
CA SER A 242 -25.33 -24.94 -9.04
C SER A 242 -24.68 -24.18 -10.19
N SER A 243 -24.12 -22.99 -9.92
CA SER A 243 -23.43 -22.22 -10.97
C SER A 243 -22.19 -21.48 -10.49
N PHE A 244 -21.25 -21.31 -11.41
CA PHE A 244 -20.02 -20.54 -11.23
C PHE A 244 -19.89 -19.53 -12.36
N TYR A 245 -19.82 -18.25 -12.00
CA TYR A 245 -19.78 -17.13 -12.94
C TYR A 245 -18.54 -16.29 -12.71
N GLY A 246 -17.73 -16.07 -13.75
CA GLY A 246 -16.53 -15.23 -13.72
C GLY A 246 -15.46 -15.64 -12.70
N CYS A 247 -15.58 -16.85 -12.15
CA CYS A 247 -14.62 -17.46 -11.25
C CYS A 247 -13.35 -17.86 -12.00
N GLU A 248 -12.22 -17.93 -11.29
CA GLU A 248 -10.93 -18.33 -11.84
C GLU A 248 -10.48 -19.65 -11.23
N PHE A 249 -10.01 -20.56 -12.08
CA PHE A 249 -9.63 -21.94 -11.73
C PHE A 249 -8.34 -22.35 -12.45
N LYS A 250 -7.64 -23.33 -11.87
CA LYS A 250 -6.66 -24.10 -12.61
C LYS A 250 -7.45 -25.14 -13.37
N ALA A 251 -7.10 -25.35 -14.63
CA ALA A 251 -7.80 -26.31 -15.48
C ALA A 251 -7.87 -27.70 -14.81
N ASN A 252 -6.75 -28.17 -14.24
CA ASN A 252 -6.70 -29.46 -13.54
C ASN A 252 -7.62 -29.51 -12.32
N ASP A 253 -7.63 -28.46 -11.50
CA ASP A 253 -8.44 -28.41 -10.27
C ASP A 253 -9.94 -28.38 -10.61
N LEU A 254 -10.32 -27.66 -11.66
CA LEU A 254 -11.68 -27.65 -12.20
C LEU A 254 -12.09 -29.04 -12.71
N MET A 255 -11.25 -29.68 -13.53
CA MET A 255 -11.55 -31.02 -14.05
C MET A 255 -11.64 -32.07 -12.95
N GLN A 256 -10.77 -31.98 -11.94
CA GLN A 256 -10.85 -32.84 -10.76
C GLN A 256 -12.15 -32.62 -9.98
N PHE A 257 -12.54 -31.36 -9.77
CA PHE A 257 -13.79 -31.01 -9.10
C PHE A 257 -15.01 -31.57 -9.85
N ILE A 258 -15.04 -31.42 -11.18
CA ILE A 258 -16.09 -31.94 -12.07
C ILE A 258 -16.15 -33.47 -12.04
N THR A 259 -15.01 -34.14 -12.00
CA THR A 259 -14.95 -35.61 -12.06
C THR A 259 -15.34 -36.26 -10.72
N VAL A 260 -14.98 -35.63 -9.60
CA VAL A 260 -15.16 -36.17 -8.25
C VAL A 260 -16.56 -35.91 -7.69
N ASN A 261 -17.22 -34.82 -8.09
CA ASN A 261 -18.53 -34.46 -7.57
C ASN A 261 -19.63 -34.76 -8.59
N ASP A 262 -20.72 -35.38 -8.13
CA ASP A 262 -21.94 -35.56 -8.91
C ASP A 262 -22.88 -34.37 -8.64
N GLY A 263 -22.97 -33.46 -9.61
CA GLY A 263 -23.79 -32.25 -9.48
C GLY A 263 -24.09 -31.58 -10.81
N LEU A 264 -25.25 -30.94 -10.87
CA LEU A 264 -25.67 -30.11 -12.01
C LEU A 264 -24.96 -28.76 -11.92
N TYR A 265 -23.84 -28.60 -12.63
CA TYR A 265 -23.00 -27.41 -12.58
C TYR A 265 -23.07 -26.60 -13.88
N ILE A 266 -23.27 -25.28 -13.75
CA ILE A 266 -23.18 -24.35 -14.89
C ILE A 266 -21.93 -23.48 -14.72
N PHE A 267 -20.98 -23.61 -15.64
CA PHE A 267 -19.79 -22.76 -15.69
C PHE A 267 -19.93 -21.76 -16.84
N LYS A 268 -19.96 -20.46 -16.49
CA LYS A 268 -20.14 -19.39 -17.47
C LYS A 268 -19.08 -18.31 -17.30
N ASP A 269 -18.43 -17.99 -18.43
CA ASP A 269 -17.41 -16.95 -18.54
C ASP A 269 -16.30 -17.10 -17.46
N VAL A 270 -15.93 -18.34 -17.15
CA VAL A 270 -14.90 -18.66 -16.15
C VAL A 270 -13.49 -18.47 -16.72
N PHE A 271 -12.48 -18.31 -15.86
CA PHE A 271 -11.09 -18.11 -16.27
C PHE A 271 -10.25 -19.33 -15.93
N LEU A 272 -9.53 -19.85 -16.91
CA LEU A 272 -8.59 -20.94 -16.77
C LEU A 272 -7.16 -20.46 -17.00
N ASP A 273 -6.21 -21.15 -16.37
CA ASP A 273 -4.77 -20.94 -16.57
C ASP A 273 -4.26 -21.51 -17.90
N ARG A 274 -5.01 -22.43 -18.53
CA ARG A 274 -4.72 -22.99 -19.86
C ARG A 274 -5.99 -23.39 -20.61
N LYS A 275 -5.86 -23.67 -21.91
CA LYS A 275 -6.93 -24.27 -22.72
C LYS A 275 -7.20 -25.71 -22.23
N LEU A 276 -8.46 -26.10 -22.19
CA LEU A 276 -8.84 -27.51 -22.00
C LEU A 276 -8.57 -28.29 -23.29
N THR A 277 -8.08 -29.51 -23.14
CA THR A 277 -7.89 -30.44 -24.26
C THR A 277 -9.25 -31.01 -24.71
N SER A 278 -9.32 -31.53 -25.94
CA SER A 278 -10.54 -32.18 -26.45
C SER A 278 -10.95 -33.39 -25.61
N GLU A 279 -9.98 -34.11 -25.02
CA GLU A 279 -10.24 -35.24 -24.11
C GLU A 279 -10.82 -34.78 -22.77
N GLU A 280 -10.35 -33.66 -22.24
CA GLU A 280 -10.93 -33.09 -21.01
C GLU A 280 -12.35 -32.57 -21.26
N ILE A 281 -12.59 -31.94 -22.42
CA ILE A 281 -13.93 -31.47 -22.79
C ILE A 281 -14.88 -32.66 -22.96
N SER A 282 -14.44 -33.79 -23.52
CA SER A 282 -15.30 -34.98 -23.67
C SER A 282 -15.58 -35.72 -22.37
N GLN A 283 -14.78 -35.48 -21.32
CA GLN A 283 -15.01 -36.00 -19.96
C GLN A 283 -16.06 -35.20 -19.18
N ILE A 284 -16.44 -34.01 -19.66
CA ILE A 284 -17.51 -33.21 -19.05
C ILE A 284 -18.82 -33.94 -19.30
N LYS A 285 -19.44 -34.44 -18.22
CA LYS A 285 -20.70 -35.18 -18.25
C LYS A 285 -21.86 -34.31 -18.75
N ASP A 286 -22.90 -34.92 -19.30
CA ASP A 286 -24.08 -34.25 -19.88
C ASP A 286 -24.84 -33.36 -18.86
N ASP A 287 -24.68 -33.60 -17.57
CA ASP A 287 -25.25 -32.82 -16.47
C ASP A 287 -24.45 -31.55 -16.12
N ILE A 288 -23.33 -31.28 -16.82
CA ILE A 288 -22.47 -30.12 -16.60
C ILE A 288 -22.44 -29.23 -17.84
N GLU A 289 -22.81 -27.97 -17.66
CA GLU A 289 -22.90 -26.99 -18.74
C GLU A 289 -21.72 -26.01 -18.71
N LEU A 290 -20.68 -26.25 -19.52
CA LEU A 290 -19.60 -25.30 -19.76
C LEU A 290 -19.97 -24.38 -20.95
N LYS A 291 -20.52 -23.20 -20.66
CA LYS A 291 -21.01 -22.24 -21.68
C LYS A 291 -19.88 -21.50 -22.39
N SER A 292 -18.94 -21.01 -21.59
CA SER A 292 -17.81 -20.21 -22.06
C SER A 292 -16.73 -20.19 -21.00
N TYR A 293 -15.48 -20.11 -21.46
CA TYR A 293 -14.33 -19.86 -20.59
C TYR A 293 -13.27 -19.04 -21.31
N PHE A 294 -12.47 -18.32 -20.55
CA PHE A 294 -11.27 -17.64 -20.99
C PHE A 294 -10.05 -18.47 -20.61
N TYR A 295 -9.02 -18.47 -21.44
CA TYR A 295 -7.76 -19.13 -21.11
C TYR A 295 -6.56 -18.30 -21.55
N ILE A 296 -5.42 -18.52 -20.89
CA ILE A 296 -4.14 -17.94 -21.28
C ILE A 296 -3.39 -18.96 -22.14
N ASP A 297 -2.87 -18.51 -23.28
CA ASP A 297 -1.95 -19.33 -24.09
C ASP A 297 -0.50 -19.26 -23.56
N GLU A 298 0.39 -20.03 -24.19
CA GLU A 298 1.81 -20.11 -23.83
C GLU A 298 2.55 -18.76 -23.96
N PHE A 299 1.98 -17.80 -24.68
CA PHE A 299 2.53 -16.47 -24.91
C PHE A 299 1.91 -15.40 -23.99
N GLY A 300 1.02 -15.80 -23.07
CA GLY A 300 0.35 -14.89 -22.14
C GLY A 300 -0.89 -14.20 -22.71
N SER A 301 -1.32 -14.54 -23.93
CA SER A 301 -2.49 -13.93 -24.57
C SER A 301 -3.78 -14.60 -24.09
N ILE A 302 -4.82 -13.78 -23.89
CA ILE A 302 -6.12 -14.24 -23.39
C ILE A 302 -7.05 -14.52 -24.57
N HIS A 303 -7.59 -15.73 -24.60
CA HIS A 303 -8.55 -16.17 -25.61
C HIS A 303 -9.87 -16.56 -24.96
N LYS A 304 -10.98 -16.42 -25.69
CA LYS A 304 -12.31 -16.85 -25.26
C LYS A 304 -12.74 -18.09 -26.04
N TYR A 305 -13.10 -19.13 -25.31
CA TYR A 305 -13.77 -20.32 -25.81
C TYR A 305 -15.29 -20.15 -25.65
N GLN A 306 -16.05 -20.42 -26.71
CA GLN A 306 -17.51 -20.48 -26.69
C GLN A 306 -18.00 -21.74 -27.40
N THR A 307 -18.77 -22.56 -26.68
CA THR A 307 -19.21 -23.88 -27.13
C THR A 307 -20.01 -23.82 -28.44
N ASP A 308 -20.87 -22.82 -28.61
CA ASP A 308 -21.70 -22.65 -29.82
C ASP A 308 -20.88 -22.26 -31.08
N GLN A 309 -19.73 -21.59 -30.90
CA GLN A 309 -18.88 -21.12 -32.01
C GLN A 309 -17.90 -22.19 -32.51
N GLU A 310 -17.53 -23.17 -31.69
CA GLU A 310 -16.67 -24.27 -32.13
C GLU A 310 -17.45 -25.39 -32.84
N ILE A 311 -18.68 -25.70 -32.42
CA ILE A 311 -19.57 -26.64 -33.12
C ILE A 311 -19.82 -26.19 -34.58
N SER A 312 -19.89 -24.88 -34.81
CA SER A 312 -20.05 -24.31 -36.16
C SER A 312 -18.75 -24.35 -36.98
N LYS A 313 -17.58 -24.23 -36.35
CA LYS A 313 -16.27 -24.41 -37.02
C LYS A 313 -16.03 -25.88 -37.40
N GLU A 314 -16.34 -26.83 -36.54
CA GLU A 314 -16.20 -28.27 -36.85
C GLU A 314 -17.13 -28.72 -37.98
N LYS A 315 -18.39 -28.25 -38.00
CA LYS A 315 -19.30 -28.48 -39.14
C LYS A 315 -18.78 -27.90 -40.45
N THR A 316 -18.09 -26.75 -40.38
CA THR A 316 -17.50 -26.11 -41.56
C THR A 316 -16.27 -26.89 -42.06
N VAL A 317 -15.40 -27.38 -41.16
CA VAL A 317 -14.24 -28.20 -41.52
C VAL A 317 -14.67 -29.54 -42.12
N MET A 318 -15.67 -30.23 -41.54
CA MET A 318 -16.23 -31.47 -42.12
C MET A 318 -16.81 -31.26 -43.52
N SER A 319 -17.45 -30.11 -43.78
CA SER A 319 -17.97 -29.76 -45.11
C SER A 319 -16.87 -29.42 -46.13
N THR A 320 -15.71 -29.00 -45.64
CA THR A 320 -14.54 -28.65 -46.47
C THR A 320 -13.74 -29.92 -46.83
N GLU A 321 -13.58 -30.85 -45.90
CA GLU A 321 -12.94 -32.16 -46.15
C GLU A 321 -13.75 -33.04 -47.12
N GLN A 322 -15.10 -32.98 -47.05
CA GLN A 322 -15.96 -33.63 -48.05
C GLN A 322 -15.93 -32.97 -49.44
N LYS A 323 -15.49 -31.72 -49.55
CA LYS A 323 -15.26 -31.04 -50.84
C LYS A 323 -13.87 -31.34 -51.41
N ILE A 324 -12.86 -31.51 -50.56
CA ILE A 324 -11.48 -31.81 -50.97
C ILE A 324 -11.34 -33.27 -51.48
N SER A 325 -12.27 -34.17 -51.13
CA SER A 325 -12.25 -35.55 -51.62
C SER A 325 -12.75 -35.74 -53.07
N LYS A 326 -13.17 -34.67 -53.78
CA LYS A 326 -13.67 -34.76 -55.16
C LYS A 326 -12.80 -34.10 -56.24
N ASP A 327 -11.74 -33.37 -55.88
CA ASP A 327 -10.91 -32.64 -56.85
C ASP A 327 -9.41 -32.95 -56.75
N ASN A 328 -9.05 -34.18 -56.39
CA ASN A 328 -7.69 -34.69 -56.60
C ASN A 328 -7.65 -35.58 -57.84
N GLN A 329 -7.47 -35.00 -59.04
CA GLN A 329 -6.83 -35.69 -60.17
C GLN A 329 -6.44 -34.77 -61.33
N LYS A 330 -5.44 -33.91 -61.14
CA LYS A 330 -4.37 -33.68 -62.12
C LYS A 330 -3.26 -32.80 -61.57
N ASP A 331 -2.05 -33.23 -61.89
CA ASP A 331 -0.78 -32.48 -61.83
C ASP A 331 -0.16 -32.27 -60.44
N LEU A 332 0.29 -33.42 -59.89
CA LEU A 332 1.43 -33.46 -58.99
C LEU A 332 2.73 -33.47 -59.84
N ASN A 333 3.66 -32.58 -59.47
CA ASN A 333 5.06 -32.45 -59.91
C ASN A 333 5.36 -31.43 -61.03
N SER A 334 5.46 -30.14 -60.66
CA SER A 334 6.61 -29.33 -61.07
C SER A 334 6.89 -28.15 -60.13
N ALA A 335 8.19 -27.96 -59.86
CA ALA A 335 8.85 -26.74 -59.38
C ALA A 335 8.73 -26.34 -57.89
N ILE A 336 9.54 -27.02 -57.08
CA ILE A 336 10.17 -26.48 -55.87
C ILE A 336 11.15 -25.34 -56.24
N ASN A 337 11.11 -24.26 -55.45
CA ASN A 337 12.09 -23.17 -55.29
C ASN A 337 12.31 -22.15 -56.42
N ARG A 338 11.64 -20.99 -56.32
CA ARG A 338 12.29 -19.66 -56.09
C ARG A 338 11.27 -18.50 -55.99
N LYS A 339 11.29 -17.85 -54.83
CA LYS A 339 11.08 -16.40 -54.54
C LYS A 339 9.78 -15.72 -55.02
N GLN A 340 8.95 -15.32 -54.04
CA GLN A 340 8.70 -13.92 -53.61
C GLN A 340 7.44 -13.93 -52.71
N LYS A 341 7.53 -13.71 -51.39
CA LYS A 341 7.57 -12.39 -50.72
C LYS A 341 6.70 -11.34 -51.44
N ASN A 342 5.63 -10.94 -50.75
CA ASN A 342 4.68 -9.84 -51.05
C ASN A 342 3.41 -10.24 -51.81
N GLN A 343 2.35 -10.63 -51.07
CA GLN A 343 1.00 -10.07 -51.27
C GLN A 343 0.02 -10.55 -50.19
N THR A 344 0.19 -10.09 -48.95
CA THR A 344 -0.95 -9.85 -48.05
C THR A 344 -0.61 -8.72 -47.08
N GLN A 345 -0.11 -7.62 -47.64
CA GLN A 345 0.15 -6.36 -46.93
C GLN A 345 -0.52 -5.19 -47.67
N LYS A 346 -1.65 -5.43 -48.33
CA LYS A 346 -2.32 -4.42 -49.17
C LYS A 346 -3.84 -4.46 -49.15
N ILE A 347 -4.43 -4.83 -48.02
CA ILE A 347 -5.83 -4.52 -47.68
C ILE A 347 -5.89 -4.32 -46.15
N LEU A 348 -5.70 -3.08 -45.73
CA LEU A 348 -5.98 -2.45 -44.42
C LEU A 348 -5.05 -1.24 -44.15
N ALA A 349 -4.16 -0.90 -45.10
CA ALA A 349 -3.61 0.44 -45.24
C ALA A 349 -4.62 1.34 -45.97
N ASP A 350 -5.73 1.64 -45.30
CA ASP A 350 -6.56 2.83 -45.53
C ASP A 350 -7.69 2.81 -44.48
N ILE A 351 -7.37 3.33 -43.30
CA ILE A 351 -8.20 4.11 -42.35
C ILE A 351 -7.33 4.25 -41.09
N GLY A 352 -6.64 5.40 -40.97
CA GLY A 352 -6.01 6.01 -39.78
C GLY A 352 -5.05 5.11 -38.96
N GLY A 353 -3.73 5.32 -38.92
CA GLY A 353 -3.04 6.60 -38.81
C GLY A 353 -2.80 6.91 -37.33
N GLU A 354 -1.53 6.79 -36.93
CA GLU A 354 -0.90 7.08 -35.63
C GLU A 354 -0.63 5.87 -34.69
N ASP A 355 0.64 5.79 -34.30
CA ASP A 355 1.20 5.18 -33.09
C ASP A 355 1.64 3.70 -33.05
N GLU A 356 2.64 3.36 -33.89
CA GLU A 356 3.62 2.29 -33.55
C GLU A 356 4.81 2.80 -32.69
N GLU A 357 4.83 4.07 -32.27
CA GLU A 357 5.84 4.63 -31.32
C GLU A 357 5.37 4.67 -29.85
N GLU A 358 4.17 4.21 -29.50
CA GLU A 358 3.63 4.35 -28.15
C GLU A 358 4.27 3.40 -27.10
N TYR A 359 4.90 2.31 -27.52
CA TYR A 359 5.50 1.30 -26.63
C TYR A 359 6.83 1.70 -25.96
N ARG A 360 7.27 2.96 -26.08
CA ARG A 360 8.47 3.49 -25.39
C ARG A 360 8.26 4.83 -24.67
N ARG A 361 7.02 5.20 -24.32
CA ARG A 361 6.83 6.36 -23.44
C ARG A 361 7.14 5.96 -21.98
N PRO A 362 8.10 6.59 -21.30
CA PRO A 362 8.30 6.35 -19.87
C PRO A 362 7.04 6.77 -19.11
N PHE A 363 6.31 5.79 -18.57
CA PHE A 363 5.11 6.05 -17.78
C PHE A 363 5.48 6.69 -16.45
N ILE A 364 4.79 7.79 -16.13
CA ILE A 364 4.94 8.55 -14.90
C ILE A 364 3.69 8.33 -14.06
N TYR A 365 3.88 8.00 -12.81
CA TYR A 365 2.82 7.69 -11.86
C TYR A 365 2.82 8.69 -10.73
N GLU A 366 1.66 8.90 -10.11
CA GLU A 366 1.56 9.53 -8.79
C GLU A 366 1.14 8.45 -7.80
N ARG A 367 2.03 8.09 -6.88
CA ARG A 367 1.97 6.81 -6.16
C ARG A 367 1.20 6.86 -4.83
N ARG A 368 0.74 8.04 -4.39
CA ARG A 368 0.10 8.17 -3.09
C ARG A 368 -1.41 8.12 -3.17
N ASP A 369 -2.00 9.03 -3.93
CA ASP A 369 -3.47 9.10 -4.03
C ASP A 369 -3.97 8.50 -5.35
N LEU A 370 -3.08 8.36 -6.35
CA LEU A 370 -3.39 7.87 -7.69
C LEU A 370 -2.65 6.57 -8.03
N SER A 371 -2.29 5.76 -7.02
CA SER A 371 -1.58 4.49 -7.21
C SER A 371 -2.26 3.58 -8.23
N ASP A 372 -3.58 3.57 -8.21
CA ASP A 372 -4.44 2.68 -9.01
C ASP A 372 -5.07 3.40 -10.22
N TYR A 373 -4.79 4.70 -10.36
CA TYR A 373 -5.22 5.50 -11.50
C TYR A 373 -4.45 5.15 -12.78
N GLY A 374 -3.27 4.57 -12.64
CA GLY A 374 -2.34 4.33 -13.74
C GLY A 374 -1.48 5.56 -14.08
N PRO A 375 -0.85 5.57 -15.27
CA PRO A 375 0.04 6.65 -15.67
C PRO A 375 -0.68 8.00 -15.76
N ILE A 376 -0.08 9.03 -15.18
CA ILE A 376 -0.62 10.40 -15.20
C ILE A 376 -0.10 11.22 -16.40
N ASN A 377 0.59 10.58 -17.36
CA ASN A 377 1.20 11.22 -18.53
C ASN A 377 0.23 12.14 -19.29
N ARG A 378 -1.07 11.81 -19.34
CA ARG A 378 -2.10 12.62 -19.99
C ARG A 378 -2.22 14.06 -19.45
N PHE A 379 -1.85 14.27 -18.19
CA PHE A 379 -1.88 15.59 -17.54
C PHE A 379 -0.55 16.36 -17.70
N ILE A 380 0.48 15.69 -18.23
CA ILE A 380 1.84 16.21 -18.33
C ILE A 380 2.05 16.72 -19.75
N GLU A 381 2.60 17.93 -19.87
CA GLU A 381 3.01 18.50 -21.15
C GLU A 381 3.98 17.55 -21.88
N TYR A 382 3.73 17.36 -23.18
CA TYR A 382 4.43 16.38 -24.02
C TYR A 382 4.31 14.91 -23.57
N GLY A 383 3.44 14.61 -22.61
CA GLY A 383 3.18 13.25 -22.13
C GLY A 383 4.40 12.59 -21.47
N LYS A 384 5.41 13.35 -21.03
CA LYS A 384 6.65 12.81 -20.46
C LYS A 384 7.39 13.82 -19.58
N ALA A 385 8.31 13.33 -18.75
CA ALA A 385 9.24 14.17 -18.02
C ALA A 385 10.30 14.73 -18.98
N LEU A 386 10.64 16.01 -18.80
CA LEU A 386 11.54 16.76 -19.66
C LEU A 386 12.92 16.82 -19.01
N ASN A 387 13.95 16.38 -19.74
CA ASN A 387 15.33 16.37 -19.27
C ASN A 387 15.91 17.79 -19.29
N VAL A 388 16.45 18.23 -18.16
CA VAL A 388 17.04 19.55 -17.98
C VAL A 388 18.43 19.38 -17.38
N SER A 389 19.45 19.85 -18.08
CA SER A 389 20.83 19.90 -17.57
C SER A 389 21.21 21.36 -17.34
N ILE A 390 21.45 21.72 -16.08
CA ILE A 390 21.86 23.07 -15.67
C ILE A 390 23.39 23.16 -15.63
N ASN A 391 23.94 24.37 -15.57
CA ASN A 391 25.37 24.64 -15.45
C ASN A 391 25.68 25.38 -14.13
N GLU A 392 26.94 25.41 -13.71
CA GLU A 392 27.42 26.17 -12.53
C GLU A 392 27.47 27.69 -12.81
N GLU A 393 26.41 28.23 -13.39
CA GLU A 393 26.26 29.66 -13.63
C GLU A 393 25.69 30.38 -12.39
N ASN A 394 26.01 31.67 -12.25
CA ASN A 394 25.56 32.54 -11.14
C ASN A 394 24.04 32.76 -11.05
N SER A 395 23.24 32.18 -11.95
CA SER A 395 21.78 32.28 -11.92
C SER A 395 21.18 31.14 -11.08
N GLY A 396 20.17 31.46 -10.24
CA GLY A 396 19.57 30.46 -9.36
C GLY A 396 18.95 29.29 -10.13
N VAL A 397 19.08 28.06 -9.60
CA VAL A 397 18.66 26.79 -10.22
C VAL A 397 17.28 26.86 -10.90
N LYS A 398 16.28 27.46 -10.23
CA LYS A 398 14.92 27.59 -10.77
C LYS A 398 14.87 28.42 -12.07
N GLN A 399 15.67 29.48 -12.16
CA GLN A 399 15.74 30.32 -13.35
C GLN A 399 16.39 29.56 -14.51
N GLN A 400 17.44 28.78 -14.24
CA GLN A 400 18.09 27.96 -15.26
C GLN A 400 17.13 26.90 -15.82
N ILE A 401 16.40 26.19 -14.95
CA ILE A 401 15.37 25.23 -15.36
C ILE A 401 14.35 25.89 -16.28
N LEU A 402 13.83 27.06 -15.89
CA LEU A 402 12.83 27.78 -16.66
C LEU A 402 13.36 28.23 -18.03
N ASN A 403 14.59 28.76 -18.09
CA ASN A 403 15.21 29.20 -19.33
C ASN A 403 15.44 28.03 -20.30
N ILE A 404 15.89 26.88 -19.81
CA ILE A 404 16.11 25.68 -20.63
C ILE A 404 14.78 25.13 -21.14
N LEU A 405 13.78 24.98 -20.27
CA LEU A 405 12.45 24.50 -20.67
C LEU A 405 11.86 25.40 -21.78
N LYS A 406 11.93 26.72 -21.60
CA LYS A 406 11.49 27.70 -22.60
C LYS A 406 12.30 27.62 -23.91
N GLY A 407 13.61 27.42 -23.81
CA GLY A 407 14.52 27.39 -24.95
C GLY A 407 14.41 26.12 -25.79
N VAL A 408 14.19 24.97 -25.16
CA VAL A 408 14.13 23.66 -25.83
C VAL A 408 12.71 23.34 -26.32
N TYR A 409 11.68 23.72 -25.57
CA TYR A 409 10.28 23.36 -25.84
C TYR A 409 9.43 24.55 -26.27
N LYS A 410 9.89 25.27 -27.31
CA LYS A 410 9.35 26.56 -27.76
C LYS A 410 7.90 26.56 -28.26
N THR A 411 7.29 25.41 -28.55
CA THR A 411 5.94 25.35 -29.14
C THR A 411 4.82 25.44 -28.10
N SER A 412 4.87 24.68 -27.00
CA SER A 412 3.84 24.74 -25.94
C SER A 412 4.26 25.56 -24.72
N LEU A 413 5.56 25.79 -24.51
CA LEU A 413 6.09 26.47 -23.32
C LEU A 413 6.69 27.86 -23.57
N ASN A 414 6.49 28.47 -24.76
CA ASN A 414 7.08 29.79 -25.09
C ASN A 414 6.65 30.93 -24.14
N ASN A 415 5.41 30.87 -23.65
CA ASN A 415 4.84 31.89 -22.77
C ASN A 415 5.28 31.72 -21.32
N MET A 416 6.11 30.73 -21.00
CA MET A 416 6.65 30.53 -19.66
C MET A 416 7.54 31.71 -19.24
N SER A 417 7.29 32.21 -18.03
CA SER A 417 8.04 33.28 -17.37
C SER A 417 8.13 33.00 -15.88
N LYS A 418 8.99 33.72 -15.18
CA LYS A 418 9.14 33.62 -13.72
C LYS A 418 7.83 33.97 -12.98
N ASP A 419 7.03 34.86 -13.56
CA ASP A 419 5.84 35.41 -12.92
C ASP A 419 4.61 34.52 -13.11
N ASN A 420 4.57 33.70 -14.16
CA ASN A 420 3.47 32.78 -14.44
C ASN A 420 3.82 31.30 -14.22
N SER A 421 4.94 31.02 -13.55
CA SER A 421 5.41 29.64 -13.33
C SER A 421 5.75 29.36 -11.88
N PHE A 422 5.33 28.20 -11.41
CA PHE A 422 5.70 27.65 -10.11
C PHE A 422 6.68 26.50 -10.30
N ILE A 423 7.79 26.51 -9.56
CA ILE A 423 8.77 25.41 -9.58
C ILE A 423 8.94 24.83 -8.17
N SER A 424 8.65 23.53 -8.06
CA SER A 424 8.88 22.68 -6.88
C SER A 424 10.02 21.72 -7.17
N ILE A 425 11.08 21.73 -6.36
CA ILE A 425 12.25 20.88 -6.54
C ILE A 425 12.25 19.79 -5.46
N SER A 426 12.41 18.54 -5.87
CA SER A 426 12.56 17.37 -5.01
C SER A 426 13.86 16.63 -5.34
N LYS A 427 14.44 15.92 -4.36
CA LYS A 427 15.46 14.91 -4.62
C LYS A 427 14.84 13.63 -5.22
N ASN A 428 15.68 12.80 -5.83
CA ASN A 428 15.34 11.40 -6.12
C ASN A 428 15.55 10.56 -4.84
N PHE A 429 14.51 9.90 -4.36
CA PHE A 429 14.52 9.10 -3.13
C PHE A 429 14.92 7.64 -3.34
N ILE A 430 15.07 7.17 -4.59
CA ILE A 430 15.47 5.77 -4.88
C ILE A 430 16.71 5.30 -4.11
N PRO A 431 17.80 6.10 -3.99
CA PRO A 431 18.97 5.68 -3.21
C PRO A 431 18.67 5.32 -1.75
N GLU A 432 17.60 5.89 -1.17
CA GLU A 432 17.19 5.74 0.22
C GLU A 432 16.10 4.67 0.43
N MET A 433 15.59 4.06 -0.64
CA MET A 433 14.54 3.03 -0.58
C MET A 433 15.12 1.61 -0.42
N LYS A 434 14.25 0.64 -0.11
CA LYS A 434 14.61 -0.79 -0.05
C LYS A 434 15.03 -1.30 -1.44
N ASP A 435 15.88 -2.31 -1.49
CA ASP A 435 16.44 -2.80 -2.77
C ASP A 435 15.37 -3.30 -3.74
N SER A 436 14.28 -3.89 -3.24
CA SER A 436 13.11 -4.28 -4.04
C SER A 436 12.41 -3.12 -4.77
N ASP A 437 12.54 -1.89 -4.26
CA ASP A 437 11.97 -0.69 -4.89
C ASP A 437 12.99 -0.02 -5.81
N LYS A 438 14.30 -0.14 -5.52
CA LYS A 438 15.38 0.31 -6.41
C LYS A 438 15.37 -0.42 -7.76
N GLU A 439 14.94 -1.67 -7.78
CA GLU A 439 14.82 -2.47 -9.01
C GLU A 439 13.61 -2.07 -9.87
N LYS A 440 12.59 -1.44 -9.27
CA LYS A 440 11.32 -1.11 -9.95
C LYS A 440 11.30 0.27 -10.60
N PHE A 441 12.01 1.24 -10.03
CA PHE A 441 11.87 2.65 -10.39
C PHE A 441 13.19 3.26 -10.86
N GLU A 442 13.12 4.13 -11.87
CA GLU A 442 14.26 4.95 -12.29
C GLU A 442 14.47 6.13 -11.35
N TRP A 443 13.36 6.74 -10.93
CA TRP A 443 13.35 7.76 -9.89
C TRP A 443 11.99 7.79 -9.18
N HIS A 444 12.03 8.28 -7.94
CA HIS A 444 10.86 8.51 -7.10
C HIS A 444 11.05 9.84 -6.38
N SER A 445 10.07 10.74 -6.44
CA SER A 445 10.16 12.09 -5.88
C SER A 445 9.01 12.37 -4.92
N TRP A 446 9.18 13.44 -4.14
CA TRP A 446 8.14 13.95 -3.27
C TRP A 446 8.08 15.47 -3.40
N ASN A 447 7.01 15.95 -4.02
CA ASN A 447 6.75 17.36 -4.24
C ASN A 447 5.50 17.82 -3.50
N VAL A 448 5.47 19.10 -3.15
CA VAL A 448 4.38 19.73 -2.40
C VAL A 448 3.85 20.93 -3.18
N LEU A 449 2.54 21.07 -3.22
CA LEU A 449 1.85 22.24 -3.75
C LEU A 449 0.83 22.75 -2.71
N THR A 450 0.90 24.03 -2.37
CA THR A 450 -0.03 24.64 -1.41
C THR A 450 -1.25 25.21 -2.11
N GLU A 451 -2.38 25.25 -1.40
CA GLU A 451 -3.60 25.89 -1.91
C GLU A 451 -3.37 27.35 -2.33
N LYS A 452 -2.53 28.10 -1.60
CA LYS A 452 -2.14 29.46 -1.98
C LYS A 452 -1.57 29.53 -3.40
N LYS A 453 -0.77 28.54 -3.81
CA LYS A 453 -0.19 28.49 -5.17
C LYS A 453 -1.16 27.98 -6.22
N ILE A 454 -2.11 27.14 -5.84
CA ILE A 454 -3.18 26.69 -6.74
C ILE A 454 -4.11 27.86 -7.06
N ASN A 455 -4.50 28.64 -6.04
CA ASN A 455 -5.42 29.76 -6.18
C ASN A 455 -4.78 31.03 -6.79
N ASP A 456 -3.46 31.05 -6.98
CA ASP A 456 -2.75 32.15 -7.62
C ASP A 456 -2.92 32.09 -9.14
N HIS A 457 -3.99 32.69 -9.65
CA HIS A 457 -4.38 32.67 -11.07
C HIS A 457 -3.31 33.23 -12.03
N SER A 458 -2.29 33.94 -11.54
CA SER A 458 -1.16 34.37 -12.36
C SER A 458 -0.31 33.18 -12.85
N ILE A 459 -0.30 32.08 -12.08
CA ILE A 459 0.49 30.89 -12.37
C ILE A 459 -0.23 30.04 -13.42
N SER A 460 0.37 29.89 -14.59
CA SER A 460 -0.13 29.07 -15.70
C SER A 460 0.59 27.71 -15.80
N PHE A 461 1.84 27.64 -15.32
CA PHE A 461 2.68 26.45 -15.41
C PHE A 461 3.13 25.97 -14.02
N PHE A 462 2.95 24.68 -13.75
CA PHE A 462 3.40 24.02 -12.53
C PHE A 462 4.48 23.01 -12.91
N ILE A 463 5.68 23.25 -12.40
CA ILE A 463 6.89 22.52 -12.77
C ILE A 463 7.38 21.78 -11.53
N PHE A 464 7.41 20.46 -11.61
CA PHE A 464 7.93 19.59 -10.57
C PHE A 464 9.26 19.03 -11.07
N ALA A 465 10.36 19.52 -10.52
CA ALA A 465 11.70 19.14 -10.91
C ALA A 465 12.26 18.10 -9.94
N ILE A 466 12.64 16.94 -10.47
CA ILE A 466 13.25 15.83 -9.75
C ILE A 466 14.76 15.89 -10.01
N LYS A 467 15.54 16.08 -8.94
CA LYS A 467 17.00 16.12 -9.00
C LYS A 467 17.55 14.69 -9.16
N ILE A 468 18.10 14.39 -10.33
CA ILE A 468 18.75 13.10 -10.64
C ILE A 468 20.22 13.13 -10.23
N THR A 469 20.91 14.23 -10.56
CA THR A 469 22.25 14.56 -10.06
C THR A 469 22.32 16.03 -9.69
N GLU A 470 23.46 16.53 -9.21
CA GLU A 470 23.65 17.97 -8.93
C GLU A 470 23.26 18.88 -10.10
N MET A 471 23.51 18.41 -11.33
CA MET A 471 23.37 19.22 -12.54
C MET A 471 22.24 18.74 -13.47
N LYS A 472 21.61 17.60 -13.16
CA LYS A 472 20.58 17.00 -14.03
C LYS A 472 19.26 16.84 -13.30
N PHE A 473 18.21 17.31 -13.96
CA PHE A 473 16.84 17.28 -13.49
C PHE A 473 15.94 16.62 -14.53
N GLU A 474 14.93 15.93 -14.04
CA GLU A 474 13.75 15.60 -14.81
C GLU A 474 12.58 16.45 -14.36
N CYS A 475 11.96 17.15 -15.30
CA CYS A 475 10.92 18.13 -15.01
C CYS A 475 9.57 17.64 -15.55
N ILE A 476 8.61 17.48 -14.64
CA ILE A 476 7.21 17.27 -14.99
C ILE A 476 6.57 18.65 -15.09
N VAL A 477 6.04 19.00 -16.26
CA VAL A 477 5.38 20.29 -16.50
C VAL A 477 3.90 20.04 -16.69
N ILE A 478 3.06 20.70 -15.89
CA ILE A 478 1.61 20.57 -15.92
C ILE A 478 1.02 21.99 -16.05
N THR A 479 0.12 22.20 -17.02
CA THR A 479 -0.57 23.49 -17.17
C THR A 479 -1.66 23.63 -16.12
N ARG A 480 -2.11 24.86 -15.85
CA ARG A 480 -3.22 25.10 -14.90
C ARG A 480 -4.47 24.27 -15.21
N LYS A 481 -4.84 24.15 -16.49
CA LYS A 481 -6.01 23.38 -16.90
C LYS A 481 -5.85 21.91 -16.48
N GLU A 482 -4.75 21.30 -16.88
CA GLU A 482 -4.48 19.89 -16.56
C GLU A 482 -4.24 19.66 -15.07
N LEU A 483 -3.64 20.63 -14.36
CA LEU A 483 -3.50 20.57 -12.91
C LEU A 483 -4.88 20.54 -12.24
N ASN A 484 -5.82 21.38 -12.67
CA ASN A 484 -7.16 21.40 -12.08
C ASN A 484 -7.86 20.05 -12.27
N GLU A 485 -7.72 19.41 -13.43
CA GLU A 485 -8.25 18.06 -13.66
C GLU A 485 -7.54 17.01 -12.80
N LEU A 486 -6.21 17.08 -12.70
CA LEU A 486 -5.43 16.19 -11.84
C LEU A 486 -5.80 16.34 -10.37
N LEU A 487 -6.04 17.57 -9.90
CA LEU A 487 -6.40 17.86 -8.52
C LEU A 487 -7.78 17.34 -8.12
N LYS A 488 -8.72 17.19 -9.07
CA LYS A 488 -10.02 16.54 -8.80
C LYS A 488 -9.87 15.08 -8.38
N LEU A 489 -8.76 14.45 -8.77
CA LEU A 489 -8.44 13.07 -8.42
C LEU A 489 -7.57 12.97 -7.14
N LYS A 490 -7.04 14.11 -6.67
CA LYS A 490 -6.10 14.16 -5.55
C LYS A 490 -6.82 14.47 -4.24
N ASN A 491 -6.34 13.89 -3.15
CA ASN A 491 -6.79 14.26 -1.81
C ASN A 491 -6.01 15.48 -1.30
N LYS A 492 -6.74 16.45 -0.76
CA LYS A 492 -6.17 17.61 -0.07
C LYS A 492 -5.95 17.25 1.40
N THR A 493 -4.77 17.56 1.93
CA THR A 493 -4.46 17.32 3.35
C THR A 493 -5.03 18.42 4.26
N ILE A 494 -5.15 18.10 5.56
CA ILE A 494 -5.73 18.98 6.59
C ILE A 494 -5.01 20.35 6.67
N ASP A 495 -3.72 20.41 6.33
CA ASP A 495 -2.91 21.62 6.28
C ASP A 495 -3.00 22.38 4.94
N ASN A 496 -4.02 22.10 4.13
CA ASN A 496 -4.32 22.73 2.84
C ASN A 496 -3.22 22.59 1.79
N ARG A 497 -2.66 21.38 1.67
CA ARG A 497 -1.62 21.04 0.70
C ARG A 497 -2.02 19.83 -0.13
N TYR A 498 -1.42 19.75 -1.30
CA TYR A 498 -1.42 18.56 -2.13
C TYR A 498 0.01 18.04 -2.19
N PHE A 499 0.14 16.75 -1.95
CA PHE A 499 1.41 16.07 -2.09
C PHE A 499 1.41 15.24 -3.37
N PHE A 500 2.52 15.27 -4.07
CA PHE A 500 2.74 14.54 -5.31
C PHE A 500 3.93 13.61 -5.13
N TYR A 501 3.68 12.31 -5.21
CA TYR A 501 4.66 11.24 -5.11
C TYR A 501 4.92 10.72 -6.52
N PHE A 502 5.65 11.49 -7.31
CA PHE A 502 5.90 11.12 -8.69
C PHE A 502 6.91 9.97 -8.75
N ALA A 503 6.66 9.00 -9.61
CA ALA A 503 7.60 7.91 -9.87
C ALA A 503 7.62 7.56 -11.36
N ARG A 504 8.80 7.17 -11.85
CA ARG A 504 8.96 6.53 -13.16
C ARG A 504 9.44 5.10 -12.98
N LEU A 505 8.76 4.16 -13.62
CA LEU A 505 9.17 2.75 -13.67
C LEU A 505 10.38 2.56 -14.60
N LYS A 506 11.23 1.58 -14.28
CA LYS A 506 12.33 1.10 -15.13
C LYS A 506 11.86 0.31 -16.34
#